data_AF-A0A6L7I4L9-F1
#
_entry.id   AF-A0A6L7I4L9-F1
#
_cell.length_a   1.000
_cell.length_b   1.000
_cell.length_c   1.000
_cell.angle_alpha   90.00
_cell.angle_beta   90.00
_cell.angle_gamma   90.00
#
_symmetry.space_group_name_H-M   'P 1'
#
loop_
_entity.id
_entity.type
_entity.pdbx_description
1 polymer ?
#
loop_
_entity_poly.entity_id
_entity_poly.type
_entity_poly.pdbx_seq_one_letter_code
_entity_poly.pdbx_strand_id
1 'polypeptide(L)'
;MKYVGERLEELAISNGNFSHSNLLGRSAFNRYYYAAFLSTREMLGTLQHSWRGTPHAEIPNLLRQALRKPAEREIQKMIKAGMLDLGDRSRILTSIKTNGSALAQLLTEAYDARLIADYQPEEKIVMEDKVIKLGHHKLSSARNWPDQANRYCALILRTWKELGLVGYK
;
A
#
# COMPACT_ATOMS: atom_id res chain seq x y z
N MET A 1 -0.68 -9.41 9.58
CA MET A 1 -1.79 -9.69 8.63
C MET A 1 -1.36 -10.57 7.46
N LYS A 2 -0.23 -10.31 6.78
CA LYS A 2 0.27 -11.14 5.65
C LYS A 2 0.33 -12.64 5.98
N TYR A 3 0.98 -13.01 7.09
CA TYR A 3 1.04 -14.40 7.57
C TYR A 3 -0.33 -15.10 7.62
N VAL A 4 -1.37 -14.40 8.11
CA VAL A 4 -2.73 -14.95 8.16
C VAL A 4 -3.30 -15.13 6.76
N GLY A 5 -3.03 -14.19 5.84
CA GLY A 5 -3.40 -14.33 4.43
C GLY A 5 -2.77 -15.55 3.77
N GLU A 6 -1.48 -15.80 4.03
CA GLU A 6 -0.75 -16.97 3.50
C GLU A 6 -1.35 -18.28 4.02
N ARG A 7 -1.65 -18.36 5.32
CA ARG A 7 -2.31 -19.55 5.89
C ARG A 7 -3.70 -19.77 5.32
N LEU A 8 -4.48 -18.72 5.13
CA LEU A 8 -5.81 -18.82 4.55
C LEU A 8 -5.76 -19.26 3.08
N GLU A 9 -4.77 -18.79 2.32
CA GLU A 9 -4.54 -19.22 0.95
C GLU A 9 -4.15 -20.69 0.87
N GLU A 10 -3.19 -21.14 1.69
CA GLU A 10 -2.79 -22.55 1.79
C GLU A 10 -4.01 -23.44 2.06
N LEU A 11 -4.82 -23.06 3.06
CA LEU A 11 -6.04 -23.78 3.40
C LEU A 11 -7.06 -23.75 2.26
N ALA A 12 -7.22 -22.63 1.55
CA ALA A 12 -8.17 -22.53 0.45
C ALA A 12 -7.81 -23.47 -0.72
N ILE A 13 -6.51 -23.64 -0.98
CA ILE A 13 -5.99 -24.55 -2.02
C ILE A 13 -6.13 -26.01 -1.60
N SER A 14 -5.84 -26.35 -0.34
CA SER A 14 -5.88 -27.73 0.14
C SER A 14 -7.28 -28.23 0.51
N ASN A 15 -8.29 -27.36 0.53
CA ASN A 15 -9.64 -27.73 0.94
C ASN A 15 -10.43 -28.36 -0.22
N GLY A 16 -10.96 -29.57 -0.01
CA GLY A 16 -11.78 -30.27 -1.01
C GLY A 16 -13.21 -29.73 -1.14
N ASN A 17 -13.64 -28.81 -0.26
CA ASN A 17 -14.96 -28.19 -0.30
C ASN A 17 -14.87 -26.77 -0.87
N PHE A 18 -15.47 -26.57 -2.05
CA PHE A 18 -15.47 -25.28 -2.75
C PHE A 18 -16.04 -24.12 -1.93
N SER A 19 -17.10 -24.33 -1.13
CA SER A 19 -17.69 -23.29 -0.30
C SER A 19 -16.68 -22.78 0.75
N HIS A 20 -15.97 -23.70 1.39
CA HIS A 20 -14.91 -23.35 2.33
C HIS A 20 -13.72 -22.69 1.64
N SER A 21 -13.26 -23.22 0.50
CA SER A 21 -12.19 -22.59 -0.30
C SER A 21 -12.54 -21.15 -0.66
N ASN A 22 -13.79 -20.90 -1.05
CA ASN A 22 -14.27 -19.57 -1.38
C ASN A 22 -14.22 -18.60 -0.19
N LEU A 23 -14.67 -19.03 0.99
CA LEU A 23 -14.60 -18.22 2.20
C LEU A 23 -13.14 -17.91 2.59
N LEU A 24 -12.27 -18.91 2.54
CA LEU A 24 -10.85 -18.80 2.88
C LEU A 24 -10.11 -17.89 1.90
N GLY A 25 -10.32 -18.07 0.59
CA GLY A 25 -9.70 -17.26 -0.46
C GLY A 25 -10.11 -15.79 -0.40
N ARG A 26 -11.41 -15.49 -0.26
CA ARG A 26 -11.91 -14.12 -0.06
C ARG A 26 -11.32 -13.49 1.20
N SER A 27 -11.26 -14.27 2.29
CA SER A 27 -10.62 -13.83 3.54
C SER A 27 -9.13 -13.53 3.37
N ALA A 28 -8.40 -14.32 2.57
CA ALA A 28 -6.99 -14.09 2.30
C ALA A 28 -6.75 -12.77 1.56
N PHE A 29 -7.54 -12.44 0.53
CA PHE A 29 -7.50 -11.12 -0.14
C PHE A 29 -7.63 -9.97 0.87
N ASN A 30 -8.61 -10.06 1.77
CA ASN A 30 -8.80 -9.07 2.83
C ASN A 30 -7.57 -8.94 3.73
N ARG A 31 -6.97 -10.05 4.15
CA ARG A 31 -5.76 -10.02 5.00
C ARG A 31 -4.58 -9.38 4.29
N TYR A 32 -4.40 -9.62 3.00
CA TYR A 32 -3.34 -8.97 2.23
C TYR A 32 -3.58 -7.48 2.04
N TYR A 33 -4.82 -7.07 1.71
CA TYR A 33 -5.20 -5.66 1.67
C TYR A 33 -4.88 -4.97 3.00
N TYR A 34 -5.38 -5.51 4.13
CA TYR A 34 -5.17 -4.89 5.44
C TYR A 34 -3.70 -4.85 5.84
N ALA A 35 -2.88 -5.82 5.42
CA ALA A 35 -1.44 -5.80 5.66
C ALA A 35 -0.76 -4.60 4.96
N ALA A 36 -1.04 -4.39 3.67
CA ALA A 36 -0.51 -3.25 2.90
C ALA A 36 -1.06 -1.90 3.40
N PHE A 37 -2.33 -1.90 3.76
CA PHE A 37 -3.03 -0.73 4.25
C PHE A 37 -2.51 -0.25 5.61
N LEU A 38 -2.32 -1.17 6.58
CA LEU A 38 -1.87 -0.81 7.92
C LEU A 38 -0.44 -0.28 7.92
N SER A 39 0.46 -0.85 7.11
CA SER A 39 1.82 -0.31 6.99
C SER A 39 1.83 1.08 6.36
N THR A 40 0.97 1.31 5.36
CA THR A 40 0.77 2.65 4.80
C THR A 40 0.27 3.63 5.87
N ARG A 41 -0.74 3.25 6.65
CA ARG A 41 -1.30 4.10 7.70
C ARG A 41 -0.27 4.44 8.78
N GLU A 42 0.57 3.49 9.17
CA GLU A 42 1.66 3.71 10.12
C GLU A 42 2.70 4.69 9.57
N MET A 43 3.13 4.51 8.32
CA MET A 43 4.02 5.45 7.65
C MET A 43 3.39 6.85 7.62
N LEU A 44 2.14 6.99 7.17
CA LEU A 44 1.46 8.28 7.11
C LEU A 44 1.41 8.98 8.48
N GLY A 45 1.08 8.24 9.54
CA GLY A 45 1.10 8.78 10.91
C GLY A 45 2.51 9.20 11.37
N THR A 46 3.56 8.56 10.87
CA THR A 46 4.95 8.94 11.11
C THR A 46 5.34 10.21 10.36
N LEU A 47 4.86 10.40 9.13
CA LEU A 47 5.11 11.60 8.34
C LEU A 47 4.37 12.82 8.93
N GLN A 48 3.10 12.63 9.29
CA GLN A 48 2.23 13.63 9.89
C GLN A 48 1.18 12.93 10.76
N HIS A 49 1.12 13.25 12.06
CA HIS A 49 0.20 12.57 12.97
C HIS A 49 -1.26 12.65 12.50
N SER A 50 -1.69 13.80 11.95
CA SER A 50 -3.07 14.01 11.46
C SER A 50 -3.45 13.09 10.30
N TRP A 51 -2.49 12.51 9.57
CA TRP A 51 -2.77 11.58 8.46
C TRP A 51 -3.04 10.15 8.91
N ARG A 52 -2.84 9.82 10.19
CA ARG A 52 -3.13 8.47 10.73
C ARG A 52 -4.62 8.11 10.63
N GLY A 53 -5.50 9.11 10.72
CA GLY A 53 -6.95 8.96 10.69
C GLY A 53 -7.59 9.01 9.29
N THR A 54 -6.79 9.10 8.23
CA THR A 54 -7.33 9.25 6.87
C THR A 54 -8.24 8.06 6.49
N PRO A 55 -9.46 8.32 5.98
CA PRO A 55 -10.36 7.28 5.48
C PRO A 55 -9.72 6.42 4.39
N HIS A 56 -10.08 5.14 4.33
CA HIS A 56 -9.47 4.17 3.42
C HIS A 56 -9.44 4.62 1.96
N ALA A 57 -10.58 5.13 1.46
CA ALA A 57 -10.73 5.60 0.09
C ALA A 57 -9.91 6.86 -0.23
N GLU A 58 -9.57 7.66 0.79
CA GLU A 58 -8.86 8.94 0.62
C GLU A 58 -7.34 8.80 0.69
N ILE A 59 -6.81 7.67 1.18
CA ILE A 59 -5.37 7.45 1.26
C ILE A 59 -4.68 7.57 -0.12
N PRO A 60 -5.18 6.97 -1.21
CA PRO A 60 -4.57 7.15 -2.53
C PRO A 60 -4.48 8.62 -2.97
N ASN A 61 -5.49 9.43 -2.65
CA ASN A 61 -5.50 10.86 -2.96
C ASN A 61 -4.44 11.61 -2.14
N LEU A 62 -4.38 11.34 -0.83
CA LEU A 62 -3.36 11.88 0.07
C LEU A 62 -1.95 11.56 -0.43
N LEU A 63 -1.68 10.31 -0.81
CA LEU A 63 -0.38 9.87 -1.32
C LEU A 63 0.04 10.61 -2.59
N ARG A 64 -0.90 10.92 -3.49
CA ARG A 64 -0.62 11.63 -4.75
C ARG A 64 -0.44 13.13 -4.55
N GLN A 65 -1.15 13.74 -3.61
CA GLN A 65 -1.26 15.20 -3.52
C GLN A 65 -0.56 15.79 -2.29
N ALA A 66 -0.73 15.19 -1.11
CA ALA A 66 -0.34 15.80 0.16
C ALA A 66 1.13 15.58 0.51
N LEU A 67 1.76 14.50 0.03
CA LEU A 67 3.17 14.19 0.34
C LEU A 67 4.15 15.26 -0.14
N ARG A 68 3.85 15.89 -1.29
CA ARG A 68 4.77 16.80 -1.96
C ARG A 68 4.92 18.15 -1.25
N LYS A 69 3.82 18.69 -0.73
CA LYS A 69 3.76 20.08 -0.26
C LYS A 69 4.70 20.36 0.92
N PRO A 70 4.78 19.52 1.97
CA PRO A 70 5.75 19.71 3.05
C PRO A 70 7.19 19.59 2.56
N ALA A 71 7.48 18.59 1.71
CA ALA A 71 8.79 18.37 1.13
C ALA A 71 9.28 19.57 0.30
N GLU A 72 8.42 20.11 -0.56
CA GLU A 72 8.77 21.26 -1.40
C GLU A 72 9.09 22.49 -0.56
N ARG A 73 8.37 22.73 0.55
CA ARG A 73 8.68 23.84 1.46
C ARG A 73 10.05 23.69 2.11
N GLU A 74 10.40 22.49 2.54
CA GLU A 74 11.68 22.24 3.22
C GLU A 74 12.86 22.28 2.26
N ILE A 75 12.71 21.68 1.06
CA ILE A 75 13.70 21.78 -0.01
C ILE A 75 14.04 23.25 -0.31
N GLN A 76 13.04 24.13 -0.39
CA GLN A 76 13.31 25.56 -0.66
C GLN A 76 14.10 26.24 0.45
N LYS A 77 13.93 25.85 1.72
CA LYS A 77 14.76 26.37 2.82
C LYS A 77 16.20 25.87 2.69
N MET A 78 16.37 24.58 2.41
CA MET A 78 17.70 23.96 2.28
C MET A 78 18.48 24.51 1.08
N ILE A 79 17.82 24.81 -0.04
CA ILE A 79 18.44 25.49 -1.20
C ILE A 79 18.90 26.89 -0.82
N LYS A 80 18.05 27.67 -0.13
CA LYS A 80 18.43 29.02 0.34
C LYS A 80 19.61 28.98 1.31
N ALA A 81 19.73 27.91 2.09
CA ALA A 81 20.85 27.66 2.99
C ALA A 81 22.10 27.08 2.30
N GLY A 82 22.06 26.84 0.98
CA GLY A 82 23.18 26.25 0.23
C GLY A 82 23.42 24.77 0.50
N MET A 83 22.48 24.07 1.15
CA MET A 83 22.61 22.65 1.52
C MET A 83 22.17 21.69 0.42
N LEU A 84 21.31 22.16 -0.51
CA LEU A 84 20.82 21.41 -1.66
C LEU A 84 20.89 22.29 -2.90
N ASP A 85 20.95 21.65 -4.08
CA ASP A 85 20.85 22.33 -5.37
C ASP A 85 19.52 22.03 -6.10
N LEU A 86 19.39 22.56 -7.33
CA LEU A 86 18.22 22.33 -8.17
C LEU A 86 18.12 20.88 -8.68
N GLY A 87 19.24 20.18 -8.81
CA GLY A 87 19.30 18.76 -9.15
C GLY A 87 18.72 17.90 -8.03
N ASP A 88 19.11 18.15 -6.79
CA ASP A 88 18.55 17.52 -5.59
C ASP A 88 17.05 17.75 -5.48
N ARG A 89 16.58 18.99 -5.70
CA ARG A 89 15.15 19.28 -5.75
C ARG A 89 14.43 18.38 -6.75
N SER A 90 14.94 18.30 -7.98
CA SER A 90 14.32 17.49 -9.03
C SER A 90 14.27 16.00 -8.65
N ARG A 91 15.39 15.46 -8.17
CA ARG A 91 15.53 14.07 -7.72
C ARG A 91 14.54 13.74 -6.60
N ILE A 92 14.49 14.56 -5.54
CA ILE A 92 13.67 14.32 -4.36
C ILE A 92 12.18 14.41 -4.69
N LEU A 93 11.75 15.45 -5.42
CA LEU A 93 10.34 15.61 -5.79
C LEU A 93 9.87 14.49 -6.74
N THR A 94 10.75 14.04 -7.64
CA THR A 94 10.48 12.89 -8.51
C THR A 94 10.33 11.61 -7.69
N SER A 95 11.23 11.36 -6.73
CA SER A 95 11.13 10.21 -5.82
C SER A 95 9.80 10.18 -5.06
N ILE A 96 9.39 11.30 -4.47
CA ILE A 96 8.11 11.40 -3.75
C ILE A 96 6.94 11.13 -4.67
N LYS A 97 6.92 11.76 -5.86
CA LYS A 97 5.84 11.59 -6.84
C LYS A 97 5.73 10.14 -7.28
N THR A 98 6.83 9.53 -7.70
CA THR A 98 6.85 8.16 -8.23
C THR A 98 6.43 7.15 -7.18
N ASN A 99 7.04 7.19 -5.99
CA ASN A 99 6.72 6.23 -4.92
C ASN A 99 5.31 6.46 -4.34
N GLY A 100 4.89 7.71 -4.17
CA GLY A 100 3.54 8.04 -3.72
C GLY A 100 2.47 7.57 -4.72
N SER A 101 2.71 7.75 -6.01
CA SER A 101 1.78 7.32 -7.06
C SER A 101 1.70 5.79 -7.18
N ALA A 102 2.85 5.10 -7.08
CA ALA A 102 2.90 3.64 -7.11
C ALA A 102 2.19 3.02 -5.90
N LEU A 103 2.41 3.55 -4.70
CA LEU A 103 1.71 3.10 -3.50
C LEU A 103 0.20 3.38 -3.59
N ALA A 104 -0.19 4.55 -4.11
CA ALA A 104 -1.58 4.89 -4.31
C ALA A 104 -2.27 3.92 -5.28
N GLN A 105 -1.62 3.59 -6.40
CA GLN A 105 -2.14 2.63 -7.37
C GLN A 105 -2.32 1.24 -6.76
N LEU A 106 -1.30 0.74 -6.06
CA LEU A 106 -1.36 -0.54 -5.38
C LEU A 106 -2.52 -0.62 -4.38
N LEU A 107 -2.75 0.45 -3.59
CA LEU A 107 -3.85 0.48 -2.63
C LEU A 107 -5.21 0.58 -3.31
N THR A 108 -5.32 1.27 -4.45
CA THR A 108 -6.55 1.30 -5.25
C THR A 108 -6.90 -0.11 -5.75
N GLU A 109 -5.93 -0.82 -6.34
CA GLU A 109 -6.13 -2.20 -6.82
C GLU A 109 -6.47 -3.17 -5.68
N ALA A 110 -5.73 -3.11 -4.58
CA ALA A 110 -5.98 -3.97 -3.42
C ALA A 110 -7.33 -3.67 -2.76
N TYR A 111 -7.77 -2.42 -2.77
CA TYR A 111 -9.07 -2.01 -2.22
C TYR A 111 -10.22 -2.53 -3.09
N ASP A 112 -10.08 -2.51 -4.41
CA ASP A 112 -11.06 -3.09 -5.34
C ASP A 112 -11.25 -4.59 -5.06
N ALA A 113 -10.16 -5.34 -4.96
CA ALA A 113 -10.22 -6.76 -4.61
C ALA A 113 -10.91 -7.01 -3.25
N ARG A 114 -10.66 -6.15 -2.25
CA ARG A 114 -11.33 -6.21 -0.96
C ARG A 114 -12.83 -5.95 -1.08
N LEU A 115 -13.26 -4.98 -1.89
CA LEU A 115 -14.69 -4.70 -2.09
C LEU A 115 -15.41 -5.92 -2.66
N ILE A 116 -14.83 -6.59 -3.65
CA ILE A 116 -15.39 -7.82 -4.20
C ILE A 116 -15.44 -8.92 -3.12
N ALA A 117 -14.33 -9.09 -2.39
CA ALA A 117 -14.21 -10.10 -1.33
C ALA A 117 -15.16 -9.89 -0.15
N ASP A 118 -15.53 -8.66 0.19
CA ASP A 118 -16.42 -8.35 1.31
C ASP A 118 -17.89 -8.26 0.88
N TYR A 119 -18.19 -7.64 -0.27
CA TYR A 119 -19.53 -7.16 -0.56
C TYR A 119 -20.20 -7.75 -1.81
N GLN A 120 -19.48 -8.54 -2.60
CA GLN A 120 -20.03 -9.19 -3.80
C GLN A 120 -20.09 -10.71 -3.57
N PRO A 121 -21.12 -11.24 -2.88
CA PRO A 121 -21.24 -12.67 -2.59
C PRO A 121 -21.46 -13.54 -3.83
N GLU A 122 -21.98 -12.97 -4.91
CA GLU A 122 -22.15 -13.58 -6.23
C GLU A 122 -20.82 -13.87 -6.93
N GLU A 123 -19.81 -13.04 -6.69
CA GLU A 123 -18.45 -13.24 -7.20
C GLU A 123 -17.73 -14.29 -6.37
N LYS A 124 -17.61 -15.50 -6.94
CA LYS A 124 -16.89 -16.62 -6.32
C LYS A 124 -15.44 -16.64 -6.76
N ILE A 125 -14.60 -17.25 -5.94
CA ILE A 125 -13.25 -17.55 -6.36
C ILE A 125 -13.25 -18.57 -7.50
N VAL A 126 -12.28 -18.44 -8.38
CA VAL A 126 -11.98 -19.43 -9.42
C VAL A 126 -10.58 -19.97 -9.18
N MET A 127 -10.41 -21.28 -9.36
CA MET A 127 -9.10 -21.93 -9.27
C MET A 127 -8.61 -22.30 -10.67
N GLU A 128 -7.51 -21.69 -11.09
CA GLU A 128 -6.86 -21.97 -12.37
C GLU A 128 -5.38 -22.27 -12.10
N ASP A 129 -4.87 -23.43 -12.51
CA ASP A 129 -3.46 -23.82 -12.33
C ASP A 129 -2.93 -23.65 -10.89
N LYS A 130 -3.76 -24.01 -9.89
CA LYS A 130 -3.49 -23.81 -8.44
C LYS A 130 -3.37 -22.35 -8.00
N VAL A 131 -3.76 -21.40 -8.85
CA VAL A 131 -3.86 -19.97 -8.52
C VAL A 131 -5.32 -19.63 -8.26
N ILE A 132 -5.59 -19.08 -7.08
CA ILE A 132 -6.90 -18.55 -6.75
C ILE A 132 -7.06 -17.17 -7.39
N LYS A 133 -8.22 -16.94 -8.01
CA LYS A 133 -8.64 -15.65 -8.56
C LYS A 133 -9.96 -15.21 -7.95
N LEU A 134 -10.18 -13.90 -7.89
CA LEU A 134 -11.45 -13.28 -7.55
C LEU A 134 -11.67 -12.10 -8.51
N GLY A 135 -12.66 -12.23 -9.40
CA GLY A 135 -12.77 -11.36 -10.56
C GLY A 135 -11.47 -11.40 -11.39
N HIS A 136 -10.87 -10.24 -11.64
CA HIS A 136 -9.59 -10.13 -12.35
C HIS A 136 -8.36 -10.19 -11.44
N HIS A 137 -8.55 -10.24 -10.11
CA HIS A 137 -7.46 -10.24 -9.13
C HIS A 137 -6.93 -11.64 -8.89
N LYS A 138 -5.60 -11.80 -8.92
CA LYS A 138 -4.92 -13.04 -8.57
C LYS A 138 -4.43 -12.99 -7.12
N LEU A 139 -4.65 -14.05 -6.38
CA LEU A 139 -4.27 -14.14 -4.98
C LEU A 139 -2.73 -14.18 -4.81
N SER A 140 -2.01 -14.69 -5.80
CA SER A 140 -0.55 -14.60 -5.89
C SER A 140 -0.04 -13.15 -6.06
N SER A 141 -0.77 -12.31 -6.80
CA SER A 141 -0.49 -10.86 -6.85
C SER A 141 -0.79 -10.22 -5.50
N ALA A 142 -1.93 -10.59 -4.88
CA ALA A 142 -2.34 -10.07 -3.59
C ALA A 142 -1.33 -10.35 -2.47
N ARG A 143 -0.76 -11.56 -2.43
CA ARG A 143 0.30 -11.96 -1.51
C ARG A 143 1.49 -10.99 -1.51
N ASN A 144 1.78 -10.36 -2.66
CA ASN A 144 2.90 -9.44 -2.83
C ASN A 144 2.55 -7.97 -2.49
N TRP A 145 1.28 -7.60 -2.33
CA TRP A 145 0.90 -6.23 -1.98
C TRP A 145 1.56 -5.72 -0.69
N PRO A 146 1.64 -6.51 0.40
CA PRO A 146 2.23 -6.02 1.65
C PRO A 146 3.72 -5.69 1.49
N ASP A 147 4.48 -6.53 0.79
CA ASP A 147 5.90 -6.31 0.58
C ASP A 147 6.15 -5.10 -0.32
N GLN A 148 5.36 -4.95 -1.38
CA GLN A 148 5.39 -3.78 -2.25
C GLN A 148 5.05 -2.49 -1.49
N ALA A 149 3.98 -2.50 -0.69
CA ALA A 149 3.59 -1.37 0.13
C ALA A 149 4.70 -0.98 1.11
N ASN A 150 5.30 -1.95 1.79
CA ASN A 150 6.42 -1.72 2.71
C ASN A 150 7.63 -1.10 2.00
N ARG A 151 7.97 -1.56 0.79
CA ARG A 151 9.05 -0.96 -0.01
C ARG A 151 8.78 0.49 -0.37
N TYR A 152 7.59 0.81 -0.89
CA TYR A 152 7.24 2.19 -1.21
C TYR A 152 7.19 3.07 0.05
N CYS A 153 6.65 2.56 1.15
CA CYS A 153 6.63 3.27 2.43
C CYS A 153 8.05 3.59 2.91
N ALA A 154 8.97 2.63 2.83
CA ALA A 154 10.36 2.83 3.22
C ALA A 154 11.06 3.89 2.36
N LEU A 155 10.83 3.90 1.05
CA LEU A 155 11.39 4.90 0.14
C LEU A 155 10.85 6.31 0.40
N ILE A 156 9.55 6.45 0.63
CA ILE A 156 8.91 7.73 0.99
C ILE A 156 9.47 8.23 2.32
N LEU A 157 9.50 7.36 3.34
CA LEU A 157 9.99 7.71 4.67
C LEU A 157 11.47 8.11 4.63
N ARG A 158 12.31 7.37 3.89
CA ARG A 158 13.71 7.72 3.68
C ARG A 158 13.85 9.10 3.06
N THR A 159 13.09 9.39 2.00
CA THR A 159 13.13 10.70 1.32
C THR A 159 12.72 11.83 2.27
N TRP A 160 11.74 11.60 3.16
CA TRP A 160 11.35 12.58 4.17
C TRP A 160 12.38 12.76 5.29
N LYS A 161 13.08 11.69 5.68
CA LYS A 161 14.21 11.76 6.62
C LYS A 161 15.41 12.52 6.05
N GLU A 162 15.70 12.35 4.75
CA GLU A 162 16.72 13.13 4.05
C GLU A 162 16.45 14.65 4.12
N LEU A 163 15.17 15.04 4.20
CA LEU A 163 14.74 16.44 4.36
C LEU A 163 14.62 16.90 5.82
N GLY A 164 14.93 16.03 6.80
CA GLY A 164 14.75 16.35 8.23
C GLY A 164 13.29 16.53 8.67
N LEU A 165 12.31 16.11 7.84
CA LEU A 165 10.88 16.24 8.16
C LEU A 165 10.39 15.19 9.17
N VAL A 166 11.18 14.14 9.38
CA VAL A 166 10.91 13.07 10.33
C VAL A 166 12.22 12.76 11.06
N GLY A 167 12.18 12.68 12.39
CA GLY A 167 13.35 12.35 13.19
C GLY A 167 13.86 10.92 12.93
N TYR A 168 15.16 10.72 13.18
CA TYR A 168 15.66 9.39 13.51
C TYR A 168 15.12 9.06 14.90
N LYS A 169 14.32 7.99 15.01
CA LYS A 169 14.02 7.40 16.32
C LYS A 169 15.27 6.72 16.84
#